data_AF-A0A9P6XFI6-F1
#
_entry.id   AF-A0A9P6XFI6-F1
#
_cell.length_a   1.000
_cell.length_b   1.000
_cell.length_c   1.000
_cell.angle_alpha   90.00
_cell.angle_beta   90.00
_cell.angle_gamma   90.00
#
_symmetry.space_group_name_H-M   'P 1'
#
loop_
_entity.id
_entity.type
_entity.pdbx_description
1 polymer ?
#
loop_
_entity_poly.entity_id
_entity_poly.type
_entity_poly.pdbx_seq_one_letter_code
_entity_poly.pdbx_strand_id
1 'polypeptide(L)'
;MSNCDNCESSLKLVDSLQQELKLKNQQLERLTLDLQALNQKYVAEIERVGNIQHEKDLVEHELEDLSRKLFEEANEMVAVEKRARYQLENELKLTQEHLIAEKTQLHELRLRLLSTDRHHSVIHNKKRKSKAKSMPALAAKKQPGSSFDDVQLDLFREFVETSSTKQLTMKKINQTDFMKHCLSEDIEPCLRFGSQSKLSTKKMIESFSRQTCFIEIASDAAAVAQQQSTNIWNKKNKGYWMKTIIGY
;
A
#
# COMPACT_ATOMS: atom_id res chain seq x y z
N MET A 1 14.53 59.54 -92.50
CA MET A 1 13.68 58.40 -92.09
C MET A 1 14.47 57.57 -91.09
N SER A 2 14.43 57.91 -89.79
CA SER A 2 15.29 57.22 -88.79
C SER A 2 14.75 57.25 -87.34
N ASN A 3 13.47 57.55 -87.12
CA ASN A 3 12.94 57.81 -85.76
C ASN A 3 11.89 56.79 -85.28
N CYS A 4 11.72 55.65 -85.96
CA CYS A 4 10.66 54.68 -85.66
C CYS A 4 11.13 53.49 -84.80
N ASP A 5 12.40 53.09 -84.87
CA ASP A 5 12.90 51.87 -84.20
C ASP A 5 13.01 52.02 -82.67
N ASN A 6 13.16 53.25 -82.18
CA ASN A 6 13.28 53.54 -80.75
C ASN A 6 11.94 53.46 -80.01
N CYS A 7 10.83 53.67 -80.72
CA CYS A 7 9.48 53.58 -80.17
C CYS A 7 9.05 52.12 -79.96
N GLU A 8 9.44 51.22 -80.87
CA GLU A 8 9.09 49.80 -80.80
C GLU A 8 9.84 49.07 -79.68
N SER A 9 11.13 49.41 -79.46
CA SER A 9 11.90 48.89 -78.32
C SER A 9 11.36 49.39 -76.98
N SER A 10 10.92 50.64 -76.91
CA SER A 10 10.29 51.21 -75.71
C SER A 10 8.95 50.54 -75.40
N LEU A 11 8.15 50.22 -76.42
CA LEU A 11 6.88 49.51 -76.25
C LEU A 11 7.10 48.09 -75.70
N LYS A 12 8.05 47.33 -76.25
CA LYS A 12 8.42 45.98 -75.79
C LYS A 12 8.93 45.99 -74.35
N LEU A 13 9.70 47.01 -73.96
CA LEU A 13 10.17 47.17 -72.59
C LEU A 13 9.02 47.46 -71.63
N VAL A 14 8.10 48.35 -71.99
CA VAL A 14 6.90 48.64 -71.19
C VAL A 14 6.05 47.39 -70.99
N ASP A 15 5.83 46.61 -72.06
CA ASP A 15 5.09 45.35 -71.98
C ASP A 15 5.77 44.33 -71.05
N SER A 16 7.11 44.20 -71.13
CA SER A 16 7.87 43.31 -70.24
C SER A 16 7.78 43.72 -68.77
N LEU A 17 7.85 45.03 -68.48
CA LEU A 17 7.75 45.57 -67.13
C LEU A 17 6.33 45.42 -66.58
N GLN A 18 5.31 45.61 -67.41
CA GLN A 18 3.92 45.33 -67.03
C GLN A 18 3.71 43.85 -66.69
N GLN A 19 4.32 42.96 -67.46
CA GLN A 19 4.23 41.52 -67.24
C GLN A 19 4.95 41.10 -65.96
N GLU A 20 6.13 41.66 -65.69
CA GLU A 20 6.86 41.44 -64.44
C GLU A 20 6.08 41.98 -63.23
N LEU A 21 5.53 43.19 -63.32
CA LEU A 21 4.72 43.79 -62.27
C LEU A 21 3.48 42.93 -61.97
N LYS A 22 2.83 42.39 -63.00
CA LYS A 22 1.71 41.46 -62.86
C LYS A 22 2.12 40.18 -62.12
N LEU A 23 3.26 39.58 -62.48
CA LEU A 23 3.77 38.39 -61.80
C LEU A 23 4.12 38.66 -60.34
N LYS A 24 4.75 39.81 -60.06
CA LYS A 24 5.09 40.23 -58.70
C LYS A 24 3.83 40.48 -57.85
N ASN A 25 2.79 41.10 -58.42
CA ASN A 25 1.51 41.28 -57.73
C ASN A 25 0.85 39.95 -57.39
N GLN A 26 0.83 38.99 -58.32
CA GLN A 26 0.33 37.63 -58.05
C GLN A 26 1.12 36.92 -56.95
N GLN A 27 2.44 37.10 -56.94
CA GLN A 27 3.30 36.55 -55.91
C GLN A 27 3.04 37.19 -54.54
N LEU A 28 2.83 38.52 -54.49
CA LEU A 28 2.47 39.23 -53.26
C LEU A 28 1.11 38.80 -52.72
N GLU A 29 0.10 38.63 -53.57
CA GLU A 29 -1.21 38.10 -53.17
C GLU A 29 -1.08 36.70 -52.57
N ARG A 30 -0.31 35.82 -53.21
CA ARG A 30 -0.07 34.47 -52.70
C ARG A 30 0.62 34.48 -51.33
N LEU A 31 1.68 35.27 -51.18
CA LEU A 31 2.39 35.40 -49.90
C LEU A 31 1.47 35.98 -48.81
N THR A 32 0.59 36.91 -49.16
CA THR A 32 -0.37 37.50 -48.22
C THR A 32 -1.35 36.45 -47.70
N LEU A 33 -1.88 35.60 -48.59
CA LEU A 33 -2.76 34.49 -48.21
C LEU A 33 -2.03 33.46 -47.34
N ASP A 34 -0.79 33.11 -47.70
CA ASP A 34 0.03 32.18 -46.92
C ASP A 34 0.30 32.72 -45.51
N LEU A 35 0.59 34.03 -45.39
CA LEU A 35 0.75 34.70 -44.08
C LEU A 35 -0.53 34.70 -43.26
N GLN A 36 -1.69 34.96 -43.86
CA GLN A 36 -2.98 34.92 -43.18
C GLN A 36 -3.29 33.50 -42.66
N ALA A 37 -3.07 32.49 -43.50
CA ALA A 37 -3.27 31.09 -43.12
C ALA A 37 -2.32 30.66 -41.99
N LEU A 38 -1.05 31.12 -42.04
CA LEU A 38 -0.09 30.85 -40.97
C LEU A 38 -0.49 31.54 -39.66
N ASN A 39 -0.94 32.79 -39.72
CA ASN A 39 -1.39 33.52 -38.54
C ASN A 39 -2.60 32.84 -37.87
N GLN A 40 -3.58 32.38 -38.67
CA GLN A 40 -4.70 31.61 -38.13
C GLN A 40 -4.25 30.33 -37.42
N LYS A 41 -3.30 29.59 -37.99
CA LYS A 41 -2.73 28.41 -37.34
C LYS A 41 -1.99 28.76 -36.06
N TYR A 42 -1.25 29.88 -36.05
CA TYR A 42 -0.53 30.36 -34.87
C TYR A 42 -1.49 30.74 -33.73
N VAL A 43 -2.57 31.44 -34.03
CA VAL A 43 -3.61 31.79 -33.05
C VAL A 43 -4.27 30.54 -32.49
N ALA A 44 -4.65 29.58 -33.34
CA ALA A 44 -5.23 28.31 -32.89
C ALA A 44 -4.26 27.51 -31.99
N GLU A 45 -2.96 27.56 -32.28
CA GLU A 45 -1.95 26.92 -31.46
C GLU A 45 -1.78 27.61 -30.10
N ILE A 46 -1.87 28.95 -30.03
CA ILE A 46 -1.88 29.69 -28.75
C ILE A 46 -3.06 29.24 -27.88
N GLU A 47 -4.26 29.16 -28.46
CA GLU A 47 -5.46 28.71 -27.75
C GLU A 47 -5.30 27.27 -27.25
N ARG A 48 -4.77 26.38 -28.09
CA ARG A 48 -4.52 24.98 -27.74
C ARG A 48 -3.53 24.87 -26.58
N VAL A 49 -2.42 25.61 -26.64
CA VAL A 49 -1.41 25.64 -25.58
C VAL A 49 -1.99 26.23 -24.29
N GLY A 50 -2.82 27.27 -24.38
CA GLY A 50 -3.51 27.85 -23.23
C GLY A 50 -4.42 26.85 -22.53
N ASN A 51 -5.23 26.09 -23.28
CA ASN A 51 -6.11 25.06 -22.73
C ASN A 51 -5.31 23.95 -22.03
N ILE A 52 -4.24 23.47 -22.67
CA ILE A 52 -3.38 22.43 -22.08
C ILE A 52 -2.70 22.93 -20.80
N GLN A 53 -2.25 24.19 -20.77
CA GLN A 53 -1.63 24.77 -19.59
C GLN A 53 -2.64 24.86 -18.43
N HIS A 54 -3.87 25.28 -18.71
CA HIS A 54 -4.92 25.34 -17.69
C HIS A 54 -5.28 23.96 -17.12
N GLU A 55 -5.44 22.95 -17.98
CA GLU A 55 -5.68 21.57 -17.55
C GLU A 55 -4.50 21.01 -16.73
N LYS A 56 -3.27 21.32 -17.14
CA LYS A 56 -2.06 20.96 -16.41
C LYS A 56 -2.05 21.57 -15.01
N ASP A 57 -2.31 22.87 -14.90
CA ASP A 57 -2.29 23.59 -13.61
C ASP A 57 -3.38 23.05 -12.67
N LEU A 58 -4.55 22.69 -13.22
CA LEU A 58 -5.62 22.06 -12.45
C LEU A 58 -5.19 20.71 -11.86
N VAL A 59 -4.60 19.84 -12.68
CA VAL A 59 -4.12 18.53 -12.23
C VAL A 59 -2.96 18.67 -11.24
N GLU A 60 -2.04 19.61 -11.46
CA GLU A 60 -0.95 19.88 -10.52
C GLU A 60 -1.47 20.30 -9.14
N HIS A 61 -2.48 21.17 -9.10
CA HIS A 61 -3.13 21.57 -7.86
C HIS A 61 -3.81 20.40 -7.13
N GLU A 62 -4.56 19.55 -7.86
CA GLU A 62 -5.20 18.36 -7.28
C GLU A 62 -4.18 17.38 -6.70
N LEU A 63 -3.05 17.19 -7.39
CA LEU A 63 -1.97 16.33 -6.91
C LEU A 63 -1.29 16.89 -5.66
N GLU A 64 -1.06 18.20 -5.59
CA GLU A 64 -0.51 18.85 -4.40
C GLU A 64 -1.43 18.72 -3.19
N ASP A 65 -2.73 18.95 -3.37
CA ASP A 65 -3.72 18.81 -2.30
C ASP A 65 -3.86 17.36 -1.82
N LEU A 66 -3.86 16.40 -2.74
CA LEU A 66 -3.89 14.98 -2.37
C LEU A 66 -2.60 14.58 -1.63
N SER A 67 -1.44 15.00 -2.12
CA SER A 67 -0.15 14.77 -1.48
C SER A 67 -0.15 15.31 -0.04
N ARG A 68 -0.62 16.54 0.16
CA ARG A 68 -0.73 17.16 1.48
C ARG A 68 -1.59 16.34 2.44
N LYS A 69 -2.80 15.95 2.01
CA LYS A 69 -3.71 15.12 2.82
C LYS A 69 -3.11 13.75 3.18
N LEU A 70 -2.42 13.12 2.23
CA LEU A 70 -1.75 11.84 2.48
C LEU A 70 -0.63 11.97 3.52
N PHE A 71 0.14 13.06 3.48
CA PHE A 71 1.17 13.31 4.49
C PHE A 71 0.58 13.66 5.86
N GLU A 72 -0.50 14.44 5.90
CA GLU A 72 -1.22 14.74 7.14
C GLU A 72 -1.74 13.45 7.80
N GLU A 73 -2.47 12.62 7.05
CA GLU A 73 -2.99 11.33 7.53
C GLU A 73 -1.88 10.37 7.98
N ALA A 74 -0.79 10.26 7.20
CA ALA A 74 0.34 9.41 7.58
C ALA A 74 1.00 9.89 8.88
N ASN A 75 1.15 11.20 9.06
CA ASN A 75 1.70 11.77 10.29
C ASN A 75 0.76 11.55 11.49
N GLU A 76 -0.55 11.68 11.30
CA GLU A 76 -1.54 11.39 12.34
C GLU A 76 -1.48 9.93 12.78
N MET A 77 -1.45 8.99 11.83
CA MET A 77 -1.34 7.56 12.12
C MET A 77 -0.07 7.23 12.91
N VAL A 78 1.07 7.80 12.50
CA VAL A 78 2.34 7.64 13.22
C VAL A 78 2.29 8.27 14.62
N ALA A 79 1.63 9.41 14.78
CA ALA A 79 1.47 10.04 16.09
C ALA A 79 0.58 9.21 17.03
N VAL A 80 -0.49 8.63 16.51
CA VAL A 80 -1.37 7.70 17.25
C VAL A 80 -0.59 6.47 17.69
N GLU A 81 0.15 5.83 16.78
CA GLU A 81 0.95 4.64 17.09
C GLU A 81 2.04 4.94 18.13
N LYS A 82 2.76 6.06 17.99
CA LYS A 82 3.76 6.49 18.98
C LYS A 82 3.15 6.69 20.36
N ARG A 83 1.95 7.27 20.44
CA ARG A 83 1.25 7.48 21.71
C ARG A 83 0.81 6.15 22.34
N ALA A 84 0.23 5.26 21.55
CA ALA A 84 -0.20 3.93 22.02
C ALA A 84 1.01 3.12 22.50
N ARG A 85 2.10 3.10 21.73
CA ARG A 85 3.35 2.44 22.10
C ARG A 85 3.90 2.98 23.41
N TYR A 86 3.94 4.30 23.57
CA TYR A 86 4.40 4.93 24.82
C TYR A 86 3.55 4.50 26.02
N GLN A 87 2.22 4.44 25.87
CA GLN A 87 1.31 4.00 26.95
C GLN A 87 1.60 2.55 27.37
N LEU A 88 1.72 1.65 26.40
CA LEU A 88 2.04 0.24 26.65
C LEU A 88 3.42 0.06 27.28
N GLU A 89 4.44 0.80 26.82
CA GLU A 89 5.78 0.78 27.40
C GLU A 89 5.75 1.22 28.87
N ASN A 90 4.92 2.20 29.21
CA ASN A 90 4.76 2.68 30.59
C ASN A 90 4.05 1.65 31.48
N GLU A 91 2.96 1.05 31.00
CA GLU A 91 2.25 -0.03 31.71
C GLU A 91 3.14 -1.25 31.93
N LEU A 92 3.92 -1.62 30.91
CA LEU A 92 4.91 -2.69 31.01
C LEU A 92 5.95 -2.39 32.09
N LYS A 93 6.44 -1.15 32.14
CA LYS A 93 7.41 -0.72 33.17
C LYS A 93 6.83 -0.82 34.57
N LEU A 94 5.61 -0.31 34.78
CA LEU A 94 4.93 -0.37 36.09
C LEU A 94 4.70 -1.81 36.54
N THR A 95 4.22 -2.67 35.64
CA THR A 95 4.00 -4.10 35.96
C THR A 95 5.31 -4.84 36.26
N GLN A 96 6.41 -4.50 35.57
CA GLN A 96 7.74 -5.02 35.90
C GLN A 96 8.20 -4.58 37.29
N GLU A 97 8.04 -3.31 37.64
CA GLU A 97 8.37 -2.79 38.98
C GLU A 97 7.55 -3.49 40.07
N HIS A 98 6.24 -3.66 39.86
CA HIS A 98 5.37 -4.39 40.78
C HIS A 98 5.81 -5.85 40.94
N LEU A 99 6.14 -6.53 39.84
CA LEU A 99 6.62 -7.91 39.88
C LEU A 99 7.93 -8.04 40.66
N ILE A 100 8.85 -7.07 40.51
CA ILE A 100 10.11 -7.04 41.27
C ILE A 100 9.83 -6.86 42.77
N ALA A 101 8.90 -5.98 43.13
CA ALA A 101 8.51 -5.76 44.52
C ALA A 101 7.93 -7.05 45.14
N GLU A 102 6.98 -7.69 44.46
CA GLU A 102 6.35 -8.95 44.91
C GLU A 102 7.37 -10.09 45.05
N LYS A 103 8.29 -10.23 44.08
CA LYS A 103 9.37 -11.22 44.15
C LYS A 103 10.28 -10.98 45.36
N THR A 104 10.60 -9.72 45.64
CA THR A 104 11.42 -9.35 46.80
C THR A 104 10.71 -9.65 48.11
N GLN A 105 9.44 -9.27 48.25
CA GLN A 105 8.62 -9.58 49.43
C GLN A 105 8.51 -11.09 49.68
N LEU A 106 8.26 -11.86 48.62
CA LEU A 106 8.14 -13.31 48.71
C LEU A 106 9.49 -13.96 49.06
N HIS A 107 10.59 -13.42 48.54
CA HIS A 107 11.93 -13.86 48.91
C HIS A 107 12.22 -13.63 50.40
N GLU A 108 11.90 -12.44 50.93
CA GLU A 108 12.04 -12.13 52.35
C GLU A 108 11.18 -13.06 53.22
N LEU A 109 9.92 -13.30 52.83
CA LEU A 109 9.03 -14.20 53.55
C LEU A 109 9.58 -15.64 53.60
N ARG A 110 10.11 -16.14 52.47
CA ARG A 110 10.77 -17.44 52.41
C ARG A 110 11.96 -17.53 53.36
N LEU A 111 12.79 -16.48 53.42
CA LEU A 111 13.92 -16.42 54.35
C LEU A 111 13.44 -16.44 55.81
N ARG A 112 12.40 -15.68 56.16
CA ARG A 112 11.81 -15.69 57.52
C ARG A 112 11.24 -17.06 57.90
N LEU A 113 10.56 -17.75 56.99
CA LEU A 113 10.04 -19.12 57.23
C LEU A 113 11.19 -20.11 57.46
N LEU A 114 12.23 -20.08 56.64
CA LEU A 114 13.43 -20.92 56.83
C LEU A 114 14.14 -20.65 58.16
N SER A 115 14.18 -19.38 58.60
CA SER A 115 14.73 -19.01 59.90
C SER A 115 13.85 -19.48 61.08
N THR A 116 12.53 -19.49 60.90
CA THR A 116 11.56 -19.94 61.91
C THR A 116 11.55 -21.47 62.04
N ASP A 117 11.64 -22.21 60.93
CA ASP A 117 11.74 -23.69 60.93
C ASP A 117 13.00 -24.19 61.66
N ARG A 118 14.12 -23.44 61.61
CA ARG A 118 15.33 -23.75 62.38
C ARG A 118 15.14 -23.60 63.89
N HIS A 119 14.23 -22.73 64.34
CA HIS A 119 13.88 -22.58 65.76
C HIS A 119 12.83 -23.61 66.23
N HIS A 120 12.06 -24.20 65.32
CA HIS A 120 11.03 -25.21 65.66
C HIS A 120 11.53 -26.67 65.61
N SER A 121 12.74 -26.94 65.10
CA SER A 121 13.27 -28.31 65.03
C SER A 121 13.78 -28.87 66.38
N VAL A 122 13.84 -28.06 67.44
CA VAL A 122 14.25 -28.52 68.79
C VAL A 122 13.05 -29.06 69.60
N ILE A 123 11.82 -28.72 69.22
CA ILE A 123 10.61 -29.11 69.95
C ILE A 123 9.54 -29.50 68.94
N HIS A 124 9.48 -30.77 68.53
CA HIS A 124 8.23 -31.52 68.28
C HIS A 124 8.53 -32.89 67.63
N ASN A 125 9.00 -33.82 68.47
CA ASN A 125 8.87 -35.23 68.19
C ASN A 125 7.49 -35.70 68.71
N LYS A 126 6.42 -35.60 67.90
CA LYS A 126 5.14 -36.27 68.18
C LYS A 126 4.27 -36.41 66.93
N LYS A 127 4.22 -37.67 66.45
CA LYS A 127 3.15 -38.31 65.67
C LYS A 127 1.88 -37.47 65.50
N ARG A 128 1.58 -37.04 64.26
CA ARG A 128 0.20 -36.87 63.79
C ARG A 128 0.09 -37.30 62.32
N LYS A 129 -0.47 -38.50 62.11
CA LYS A 129 -1.06 -38.91 60.83
C LYS A 129 -2.39 -38.16 60.71
N SER A 130 -2.51 -37.21 59.79
CA SER A 130 -3.79 -36.64 59.38
C SER A 130 -4.09 -37.00 57.93
N LYS A 131 -5.14 -37.79 57.82
CA LYS A 131 -5.87 -38.27 56.65
C LYS A 131 -6.24 -37.10 55.72
N ALA A 132 -5.62 -37.03 54.55
CA ALA A 132 -6.06 -36.14 53.47
C ALA A 132 -7.33 -36.73 52.84
N LYS A 133 -8.46 -36.02 52.95
CA LYS A 133 -9.63 -36.21 52.09
C LYS A 133 -9.37 -35.43 50.81
N SER A 134 -9.15 -36.15 49.71
CA SER A 134 -9.09 -35.57 48.37
C SER A 134 -10.47 -35.04 47.96
N MET A 135 -10.50 -33.86 47.34
CA MET A 135 -11.64 -33.41 46.54
C MET A 135 -11.69 -34.20 45.23
N PRO A 136 -12.86 -34.38 44.60
CA PRO A 136 -12.96 -35.00 43.29
C PRO A 136 -12.43 -34.03 42.24
N ALA A 137 -11.31 -34.37 41.62
CA ALA A 137 -10.86 -33.73 40.40
C ALA A 137 -11.81 -34.13 39.26
N LEU A 138 -12.54 -33.16 38.70
CA LEU A 138 -13.13 -33.33 37.37
C LEU A 138 -11.97 -33.54 36.39
N ALA A 139 -11.81 -34.78 35.96
CA ALA A 139 -10.87 -35.18 34.92
C ALA A 139 -11.37 -34.66 33.56
N ALA A 140 -11.05 -33.41 33.24
CA ALA A 140 -10.86 -33.04 31.85
C ALA A 140 -9.58 -33.74 31.39
N LYS A 141 -9.71 -34.69 30.46
CA LYS A 141 -8.57 -35.24 29.70
C LYS A 141 -7.91 -34.09 28.92
N LYS A 142 -7.03 -33.34 29.55
CA LYS A 142 -5.98 -32.58 28.87
C LYS A 142 -4.78 -33.52 28.76
N GLN A 143 -4.48 -33.96 27.54
CA GLN A 143 -3.19 -34.56 27.25
C GLN A 143 -2.10 -33.53 27.60
N PRO A 144 -1.14 -33.86 28.48
CA PRO A 144 -0.06 -32.95 28.82
C PRO A 144 0.96 -32.99 27.68
N GLY A 145 0.90 -32.02 26.77
CA GLY A 145 1.91 -31.87 25.73
C GLY A 145 1.45 -31.26 24.42
N SER A 146 0.14 -31.16 24.15
CA SER A 146 -0.31 -30.51 22.92
C SER A 146 -0.18 -28.99 23.06
N SER A 147 0.85 -28.43 22.44
CA SER A 147 0.91 -27.00 22.12
C SER A 147 -0.37 -26.60 21.38
N PHE A 148 -0.75 -25.31 21.42
CA PHE A 148 -1.82 -24.77 20.58
C PHE A 148 -1.61 -25.15 19.10
N ASP A 149 -0.34 -25.20 18.70
CA ASP A 149 0.13 -25.60 17.37
C ASP A 149 -0.21 -27.06 17.03
N ASP A 150 -0.13 -27.99 17.99
CA ASP A 150 -0.41 -29.41 17.75
C ASP A 150 -1.87 -29.66 17.37
N VAL A 151 -2.80 -28.89 17.97
CA VAL A 151 -4.23 -28.97 17.64
C VAL A 151 -4.50 -28.43 16.23
N GLN A 152 -3.84 -27.33 15.83
CA GLN A 152 -4.00 -26.79 14.47
C GLN A 152 -3.38 -27.72 13.41
N LEU A 153 -2.23 -28.32 13.71
CA LEU A 153 -1.58 -29.29 12.82
C LEU A 153 -2.42 -30.56 12.63
N ASP A 154 -3.11 -31.03 13.67
CA ASP A 154 -4.04 -32.15 13.57
C ASP A 154 -5.25 -31.82 12.69
N LEU A 155 -5.83 -30.62 12.84
CA LEU A 155 -6.91 -30.14 11.98
C LEU A 155 -6.48 -30.01 10.51
N PHE A 156 -5.26 -29.54 10.27
CA PHE A 156 -4.70 -29.44 8.92
C PHE A 156 -4.47 -30.83 8.29
N ARG A 157 -3.96 -31.78 9.07
CA ARG A 157 -3.77 -33.17 8.62
C ARG A 157 -5.11 -33.78 8.18
N GLU A 158 -6.14 -33.68 9.02
CA GLU A 158 -7.48 -34.16 8.70
C GLU A 158 -8.04 -33.50 7.43
N PHE A 159 -7.78 -32.21 7.26
CA PHE A 159 -8.20 -31.46 6.08
C PHE A 159 -7.57 -31.98 4.79
N VAL A 160 -6.25 -32.23 4.78
CA VAL A 160 -5.52 -32.74 3.60
C VAL A 160 -5.99 -34.14 3.23
N GLU A 161 -6.16 -35.02 4.23
CA GLU A 161 -6.63 -36.40 4.03
C GLU A 161 -8.08 -36.43 3.51
N THR A 162 -8.96 -35.59 4.07
CA THR A 162 -10.35 -35.52 3.65
C THR A 162 -10.51 -34.91 2.26
N SER A 163 -9.73 -33.88 1.93
CA SER A 163 -9.80 -33.19 0.64
C SER A 163 -9.23 -34.03 -0.51
N SER A 164 -8.16 -34.79 -0.25
CA SER A 164 -7.56 -35.71 -1.21
C SER A 164 -8.44 -36.95 -1.47
N THR A 165 -9.08 -37.49 -0.44
CA THR A 165 -9.85 -38.73 -0.54
C THR A 165 -11.26 -38.53 -1.09
N LYS A 166 -11.94 -37.41 -0.77
CA LYS A 166 -13.36 -37.21 -1.07
C LYS A 166 -13.64 -36.20 -2.19
N GLN A 167 -12.61 -35.67 -2.84
CA GLN A 167 -12.68 -34.64 -3.90
C GLN A 167 -13.79 -33.62 -3.62
N LEU A 168 -13.63 -32.89 -2.51
CA LEU A 168 -14.65 -31.99 -2.00
C LEU A 168 -14.85 -30.78 -2.92
N THR A 169 -16.09 -30.31 -3.04
CA THR A 169 -16.38 -29.04 -3.71
C THR A 169 -15.88 -27.86 -2.86
N MET A 170 -15.60 -26.70 -3.47
CA MET A 170 -15.14 -25.50 -2.76
C MET A 170 -16.03 -25.11 -1.57
N LYS A 171 -17.36 -25.30 -1.69
CA LYS A 171 -18.29 -25.06 -0.58
C LYS A 171 -18.08 -26.00 0.60
N LYS A 172 -17.73 -27.26 0.36
CA LYS A 172 -17.46 -28.26 1.41
C LYS A 172 -16.06 -28.07 2.01
N ILE A 173 -15.10 -27.60 1.22
CA ILE A 173 -13.75 -27.26 1.69
C ILE A 173 -13.82 -26.12 2.70
N ASN A 174 -14.59 -25.07 2.45
CA ASN A 174 -14.78 -23.96 3.40
C ASN A 174 -15.60 -24.33 4.66
N GLN A 175 -16.13 -25.56 4.73
CA GLN A 175 -16.89 -26.07 5.88
C GLN A 175 -16.07 -27.02 6.76
N THR A 176 -14.84 -27.35 6.38
CA THR A 176 -13.93 -28.12 7.24
C THR A 176 -13.52 -27.28 8.44
N ASP A 177 -13.22 -27.94 9.56
CA ASP A 177 -12.94 -27.20 10.81
C ASP A 177 -11.63 -26.42 10.72
N PHE A 178 -10.63 -26.95 10.00
CA PHE A 178 -9.42 -26.21 9.63
C PHE A 178 -9.74 -24.93 8.84
N MET A 179 -10.48 -25.03 7.75
CA MET A 179 -10.77 -23.86 6.91
C MET A 179 -11.68 -22.85 7.60
N LYS A 180 -12.62 -23.29 8.44
CA LYS A 180 -13.43 -22.37 9.26
C LYS A 180 -12.54 -21.54 10.19
N HIS A 181 -11.53 -22.16 10.78
CA HIS A 181 -10.59 -21.50 11.68
C HIS A 181 -9.79 -20.42 10.94
N CYS A 182 -9.20 -20.76 9.78
CA CYS A 182 -8.53 -19.78 8.92
C CYS A 182 -9.48 -18.67 8.45
N LEU A 183 -10.72 -19.01 8.14
CA LEU A 183 -11.73 -18.03 7.73
C LEU A 183 -12.06 -17.05 8.85
N SER A 184 -12.17 -17.51 10.10
CA SER A 184 -12.53 -16.66 11.24
C SER A 184 -11.36 -15.86 11.82
N GLU A 185 -10.17 -16.45 11.88
CA GLU A 185 -9.02 -15.86 12.57
C GLU A 185 -8.14 -15.01 11.64
N ASP A 186 -7.99 -15.41 10.38
CA ASP A 186 -7.10 -14.72 9.44
C ASP A 186 -7.88 -13.93 8.39
N ILE A 187 -8.88 -14.55 7.74
CA ILE A 187 -9.51 -13.99 6.55
C ILE A 187 -10.59 -12.95 6.90
N GLU A 188 -11.51 -13.27 7.81
CA GLU A 188 -12.59 -12.35 8.20
C GLU A 188 -12.05 -11.03 8.78
N PRO A 189 -11.03 -11.03 9.68
CA PRO A 189 -10.46 -9.78 10.20
C PRO A 189 -9.85 -8.90 9.11
N CYS A 190 -9.26 -9.49 8.06
CA CYS A 190 -8.70 -8.75 6.93
C CYS A 190 -9.76 -8.18 5.97
N LEU A 191 -11.00 -8.68 6.05
CA LEU A 191 -12.12 -8.28 5.20
C LEU A 191 -13.18 -7.46 5.94
N ARG A 192 -12.91 -7.07 7.19
CA ARG A 192 -13.77 -6.17 7.98
C ARG A 192 -13.55 -4.73 7.57
N PHE A 193 -14.29 -4.31 6.55
CA PHE A 193 -14.54 -2.90 6.30
C PHE A 193 -15.43 -2.37 7.45
N GLY A 194 -15.08 -1.23 8.04
CA GLY A 194 -15.68 -0.70 9.27
C GLY A 194 -17.21 -0.62 9.32
N SER A 195 -17.78 -0.15 10.44
CA SER A 195 -19.21 -0.23 10.78
C SER A 195 -20.20 0.35 9.74
N GLN A 196 -19.73 1.10 8.74
CA GLN A 196 -20.52 1.69 7.65
C GLN A 196 -20.36 0.99 6.29
N SER A 197 -19.67 -0.15 6.22
CA SER A 197 -19.46 -0.87 4.96
C SER A 197 -20.75 -1.45 4.40
N LYS A 198 -21.06 -1.11 3.14
CA LYS A 198 -22.16 -1.72 2.37
C LYS A 198 -21.79 -3.11 1.81
N LEU A 199 -20.53 -3.52 1.96
CA LEU A 199 -20.01 -4.79 1.45
C LEU A 199 -20.03 -5.85 2.56
N SER A 200 -20.72 -6.96 2.31
CA SER A 200 -20.77 -8.09 3.24
C SER A 200 -19.54 -8.97 3.07
N THR A 201 -18.75 -9.12 4.14
CA THR A 201 -17.60 -10.04 4.20
C THR A 201 -17.95 -11.45 3.74
N LYS A 202 -19.14 -11.94 4.15
CA LYS A 202 -19.67 -13.23 3.73
C LYS A 202 -19.90 -13.32 2.22
N LYS A 203 -20.41 -12.26 1.58
CA LYS A 203 -20.60 -12.20 0.12
C LYS A 203 -19.27 -12.17 -0.62
N MET A 204 -18.26 -11.48 -0.09
CA MET A 204 -16.92 -11.46 -0.70
C MET A 204 -16.23 -12.81 -0.62
N ILE A 205 -16.24 -13.46 0.54
CA ILE A 205 -15.70 -14.82 0.72
C ILE A 205 -16.40 -15.80 -0.23
N GLU A 206 -17.72 -15.70 -0.38
CA GLU A 206 -18.46 -16.54 -1.34
C GLU A 206 -18.06 -16.25 -2.80
N SER A 207 -17.88 -14.98 -3.18
CA SER A 207 -17.42 -14.61 -4.52
C SER A 207 -16.00 -15.10 -4.82
N PHE A 208 -15.05 -14.91 -3.89
CA PHE A 208 -13.67 -15.38 -4.05
C PHE A 208 -13.61 -16.91 -4.18
N SER A 209 -14.44 -17.63 -3.42
CA SER A 209 -14.51 -19.10 -3.52
C SER A 209 -15.02 -19.64 -4.86
N ARG A 210 -15.59 -18.77 -5.72
CA ARG A 210 -16.15 -19.11 -7.04
C ARG A 210 -15.30 -18.59 -8.19
N GLN A 211 -14.41 -17.63 -7.93
CA GLN A 211 -13.52 -17.09 -8.95
C GLN A 211 -12.38 -18.07 -9.21
N THR A 212 -12.20 -18.45 -10.48
CA THR A 212 -11.03 -19.20 -10.92
C THR A 212 -9.84 -18.25 -11.02
N CYS A 213 -8.78 -18.53 -10.26
CA CYS A 213 -7.51 -17.80 -10.43
C CYS A 213 -6.89 -18.18 -11.77
N PHE A 214 -6.60 -17.18 -12.61
CA PHE A 214 -5.83 -17.38 -13.83
C PHE A 214 -4.35 -17.27 -13.49
N ILE A 215 -3.64 -18.39 -13.59
CA ILE A 215 -2.18 -18.41 -13.45
C ILE A 215 -1.61 -18.15 -14.84
N GLU A 216 -1.24 -16.91 -15.12
CA GLU A 216 -0.51 -16.55 -16.33
C GLU A 216 0.98 -16.69 -16.08
N ILE A 217 1.69 -17.36 -17.00
CA ILE A 217 3.15 -17.42 -16.97
C ILE A 217 3.63 -16.04 -17.43
N ALA A 218 4.26 -15.29 -16.53
CA ALA A 218 4.84 -14.01 -16.87
C ALA A 218 5.85 -14.20 -18.01
N SER A 219 5.51 -13.69 -19.19
CA SER A 219 6.45 -13.55 -20.30
C SER A 219 7.57 -12.60 -19.86
N ASP A 220 8.82 -12.90 -20.24
CA ASP A 220 10.00 -12.06 -19.97
C ASP A 220 9.80 -10.59 -20.39
N ALA A 221 8.89 -10.31 -21.33
CA ALA A 221 8.52 -8.95 -21.73
C ALA A 221 7.88 -8.12 -20.59
N ALA A 222 7.11 -8.74 -19.69
CA ALA A 222 6.51 -8.06 -18.53
C ALA A 222 7.56 -7.71 -17.47
N ALA A 223 8.59 -8.56 -17.30
CA ALA A 223 9.70 -8.30 -16.39
C ALA A 223 10.54 -7.08 -16.85
N VAL A 224 10.74 -6.90 -18.17
CA VAL A 224 11.46 -5.75 -18.73
C VAL A 224 10.69 -4.43 -18.54
N ALA A 225 9.37 -4.44 -18.67
CA ALA A 225 8.53 -3.25 -18.44
C ALA A 225 8.55 -2.78 -16.97
N GLN A 226 8.62 -3.72 -16.03
CA GLN A 226 8.70 -3.43 -14.60
C GLN A 226 10.07 -2.86 -14.20
N GLN A 227 11.15 -3.28 -14.88
CA GLN A 227 12.51 -2.78 -14.65
C GLN A 227 12.75 -1.37 -15.23
N GLN A 228 12.06 -0.98 -16.30
CA GLN A 228 12.13 0.39 -16.83
C GLN A 228 11.43 1.40 -15.91
N SER A 229 10.35 0.98 -15.25
CA SER A 229 9.58 1.79 -14.31
C SER A 229 10.38 2.12 -13.04
N THR A 230 11.15 1.17 -12.51
CA THR A 230 12.01 1.37 -11.33
C THR A 230 13.25 2.23 -11.62
N ASN A 231 13.78 2.17 -12.84
CA ASN A 231 14.93 2.99 -13.27
C ASN A 231 14.57 4.48 -13.44
N ILE A 232 13.34 4.81 -13.85
CA ILE A 232 12.85 6.19 -13.94
C ILE A 232 12.64 6.79 -12.53
N TRP A 233 12.13 5.98 -11.59
CA TRP A 233 11.93 6.38 -10.20
C TRP A 233 13.26 6.69 -9.48
N ASN A 234 14.28 5.86 -9.72
CA ASN A 234 15.62 6.06 -9.16
C ASN A 234 16.40 7.23 -9.77
N LYS A 235 16.20 7.55 -11.06
CA LYS A 235 16.86 8.71 -11.70
C LYS A 235 16.31 10.05 -11.22
N LYS A 236 15.00 10.14 -10.93
CA LYS A 236 14.39 11.39 -10.43
C LYS A 236 14.67 11.66 -8.95
N ASN A 237 14.85 10.63 -8.13
CA ASN A 237 15.08 10.79 -6.68
C ASN A 237 16.53 11.16 -6.28
N LYS A 238 17.54 10.91 -7.12
CA LYS A 238 18.93 11.32 -6.78
C LYS A 238 19.16 12.84 -6.76
N GLY A 239 18.31 13.64 -7.40
CA GLY A 239 18.43 15.10 -7.43
C GLY A 239 17.81 15.83 -6.24
N TYR A 240 16.85 15.21 -5.55
CA TYR A 240 16.12 15.86 -4.45
C TYR A 240 16.71 15.56 -3.06
N TRP A 241 17.34 14.40 -2.87
CA TRP A 241 17.91 14.03 -1.57
C TRP A 241 19.24 14.72 -1.23
N MET A 242 19.96 15.28 -2.22
CA MET A 242 21.22 15.99 -1.97
C MET A 242 21.06 17.49 -1.64
N LYS A 243 19.88 18.10 -1.89
CA LYS A 243 19.64 19.52 -1.58
C LYS A 243 19.14 19.77 -0.15
N THR A 244 18.72 18.73 0.56
CA THR A 244 18.20 18.85 1.94
C THR A 244 19.27 18.65 3.02
N ILE A 245 20.52 18.32 2.66
CA ILE A 245 21.60 18.06 3.63
C ILE A 245 22.59 19.24 3.80
N ILE A 246 22.49 20.31 3.01
CA ILE A 246 23.41 21.48 3.09
C ILE A 246 22.62 22.79 3.30
N GLY A 247 21.56 22.75 4.11
CA GLY A 247 20.66 23.89 4.27
C GLY A 247 20.00 23.97 5.63
N TYR A 248 20.75 23.71 6.70
CA TYR A 248 20.58 24.28 8.04
C TYR A 248 21.95 24.36 8.71
#